data_AF-A0A7X7JFR7-F1
#
_entry.id   AF-A0A7X7JFR7-F1
#
_cell.length_a   1.000
_cell.length_b   1.000
_cell.length_c   1.000
_cell.angle_alpha   90.00
_cell.angle_beta   90.00
_cell.angle_gamma   90.00
#
_symmetry.space_group_name_H-M   'P 1'
#
loop_
_entity.id
_entity.type
_entity.pdbx_description
1 polymer ?
#
loop_
_entity_poly.entity_id
_entity_poly.type
_entity_poly.pdbx_seq_one_letter_code
_entity_poly.pdbx_strand_id
1 'polypeptide(L)'
;YFPSKVHLLVSALGREFARIEGKGKIPPGHSPLERMHLILSLITKAMQRDPLLTEAMTRAFMFADASAAAEVDQVGKLMDRLFARAMNEGEPTEEELAIARVISDVWLSNLVAWLTRRSSATDVARRLELTVDLLLGDSPREVYSTPGSAESHGDS
;
A
#
# COMPACT_ATOMS: atom_id res chain seq x y z
N TYR A 1 19.31 -16.78 -12.10
CA TYR A 1 18.90 -17.24 -13.44
C TYR A 1 17.40 -17.00 -13.57
N PHE A 2 16.89 -16.58 -14.73
CA PHE A 2 15.46 -16.27 -14.93
C PHE A 2 14.92 -16.98 -16.18
N PRO A 3 13.80 -17.72 -16.09
CA PRO A 3 13.23 -18.44 -17.23
C PRO A 3 12.67 -17.55 -18.35
N SER A 4 12.26 -16.31 -18.04
CA SER A 4 11.73 -15.36 -19.03
C SER A 4 11.93 -13.90 -18.62
N LYS A 5 11.64 -12.97 -19.54
CA LYS A 5 11.64 -11.52 -19.25
C LYS A 5 10.66 -11.14 -18.14
N VAL A 6 9.52 -11.83 -18.04
CA VAL A 6 8.54 -11.62 -16.96
C VAL A 6 9.18 -11.97 -15.62
N HIS A 7 9.76 -13.16 -15.48
CA HIS A 7 10.45 -13.58 -14.25
C HIS A 7 11.56 -12.58 -13.86
N LEU A 8 12.37 -12.15 -14.82
CA LEU A 8 13.43 -11.15 -14.60
C LEU A 8 12.87 -9.82 -14.07
N LEU A 9 11.81 -9.29 -14.69
CA LEU A 9 11.26 -7.98 -14.35
C LEU A 9 10.46 -8.01 -13.04
N VAL A 10 9.70 -9.06 -12.77
CA VAL A 10 9.00 -9.22 -11.48
C VAL A 10 10.01 -9.41 -10.35
N SER A 11 11.07 -10.20 -10.58
CA SER A 11 12.16 -10.32 -9.61
C SER A 11 12.94 -9.02 -9.40
N ALA A 12 13.12 -8.23 -10.46
CA ALA A 12 13.72 -6.89 -10.34
C ALA A 12 12.84 -5.97 -9.48
N LEU A 13 11.52 -6.01 -9.66
CA LEU A 13 10.56 -5.27 -8.83
C LEU A 13 10.65 -5.69 -7.35
N GLY A 14 10.62 -6.99 -7.09
CA GLY A 14 10.78 -7.52 -5.72
C GLY A 14 12.09 -7.07 -5.09
N ARG A 15 13.17 -7.01 -5.85
CA ARG A 15 14.47 -6.50 -5.37
C ARG A 15 14.43 -5.01 -5.05
N GLU A 16 13.67 -4.18 -5.78
CA GLU A 16 13.47 -2.77 -5.39
C GLU A 16 12.80 -2.68 -4.01
N PHE A 17 11.72 -3.42 -3.79
CA PHE A 17 11.03 -3.43 -2.49
C PHE A 17 11.89 -4.00 -1.37
N ALA A 18 12.61 -5.10 -1.62
CA ALA A 18 13.54 -5.66 -0.64
C ALA A 18 14.66 -4.68 -0.26
N ARG A 19 15.06 -3.75 -1.14
CA ARG A 19 16.03 -2.70 -0.78
C ARG A 19 15.42 -1.59 0.05
N ILE A 20 14.14 -1.30 -0.12
CA ILE A 20 13.42 -0.34 0.73
C ILE A 20 13.24 -0.95 2.12
N GLU A 21 12.86 -2.23 2.18
CA GLU A 21 12.66 -3.00 3.42
C GLU A 21 13.98 -3.29 4.16
N GLY A 22 15.01 -3.75 3.45
CA GLY A 22 16.31 -4.16 4.01
C GLY A 22 17.16 -3.04 4.60
N LYS A 23 16.72 -1.77 4.54
CA LYS A 23 17.35 -0.68 5.30
C LYS A 23 17.16 -0.82 6.82
N GLY A 24 16.34 -1.78 7.27
CA GLY A 24 16.38 -2.38 8.61
C GLY A 24 15.97 -1.48 9.78
N LYS A 25 15.75 -0.19 9.54
CA LYS A 25 15.27 0.78 10.52
C LYS A 25 13.84 1.14 10.20
N ILE A 26 13.01 1.17 11.25
CA ILE A 26 11.69 1.79 11.18
C ILE A 26 11.84 3.21 10.62
N PRO A 27 10.99 3.63 9.66
CA PRO A 27 11.00 5.00 9.18
C PRO A 27 10.91 5.97 10.36
N PRO A 28 11.70 7.06 10.40
CA PRO A 28 11.67 7.99 11.51
C PRO A 28 10.27 8.60 11.66
N GLY A 29 9.60 8.45 12.80
CA GLY A 29 8.25 9.00 13.00
C GLY A 29 7.66 8.63 14.36
N HIS A 30 6.82 9.50 14.88
CA HIS A 30 6.26 9.42 16.23
C HIS A 30 4.94 8.64 16.26
N SER A 31 4.35 8.36 15.08
CA SER A 31 3.11 7.59 14.92
C SER A 31 3.17 6.62 13.73
N PRO A 32 2.37 5.53 13.71
CA PRO A 32 2.17 4.66 12.54
C PRO A 32 1.84 5.43 11.27
N LEU A 33 1.02 6.47 11.39
CA LEU A 33 0.59 7.33 10.29
C LEU A 33 1.78 8.06 9.64
N GLU A 34 2.61 8.72 10.44
CA GLU A 34 3.82 9.42 9.96
C GLU A 34 4.77 8.44 9.25
N ARG A 35 4.98 7.26 9.83
CA ARG A 35 5.87 6.24 9.27
C ARG A 35 5.35 5.70 7.94
N MET A 36 4.04 5.49 7.82
CA MET A 36 3.42 5.04 6.58
C MET A 36 3.57 6.07 5.46
N HIS A 37 3.33 7.36 5.75
CA HIS A 37 3.54 8.45 4.79
C HIS A 37 4.99 8.52 4.29
N LEU A 38 5.97 8.27 5.17
CA LEU A 38 7.37 8.20 4.77
C LEU A 38 7.67 7.01 3.85
N ILE A 39 7.10 5.83 4.12
CA ILE A 39 7.24 4.66 3.24
C ILE A 39 6.65 4.95 1.87
N LEU A 40 5.42 5.49 1.81
CA LEU A 40 4.77 5.85 0.54
C LEU A 40 5.59 6.86 -0.25
N SER A 41 6.17 7.85 0.43
CA SER A 41 7.09 8.82 -0.17
C SER A 41 8.35 8.17 -0.74
N LEU A 42 8.94 7.20 -0.03
CA LEU A 42 10.13 6.48 -0.48
C LEU A 42 9.84 5.60 -1.70
N ILE A 43 8.71 4.87 -1.70
CA ILE A 43 8.27 4.06 -2.84
C ILE A 43 8.04 4.96 -4.06
N THR A 44 7.31 6.07 -3.88
CA THR A 44 7.02 7.01 -4.97
C THR A 44 8.29 7.60 -5.58
N LYS A 45 9.26 8.02 -4.74
CA LYS A 45 10.56 8.52 -5.21
C LYS A 45 11.35 7.45 -5.95
N ALA A 46 11.34 6.19 -5.47
CA ALA A 46 12.02 5.09 -6.14
C ALA A 46 11.41 4.82 -7.53
N MET A 47 10.08 4.82 -7.63
CA MET A 47 9.35 4.65 -8.90
C MET A 47 9.59 5.79 -9.89
N GLN A 48 9.71 7.03 -9.41
CA GLN A 48 9.96 8.20 -10.26
C GLN A 48 11.41 8.28 -10.79
N ARG A 49 12.36 7.58 -10.17
CA ARG A 49 13.79 7.66 -10.52
C ARG A 49 14.07 7.16 -11.93
N ASP A 50 13.37 6.09 -12.34
CA ASP A 50 13.40 5.56 -13.70
C ASP A 50 11.97 5.12 -14.08
N PRO A 51 11.18 6.03 -14.68
CA PRO A 51 9.79 5.76 -15.02
C PRO A 51 9.63 4.65 -16.06
N LEU A 52 10.57 4.53 -17.01
CA LEU A 52 10.51 3.51 -18.06
C LEU A 52 10.78 2.11 -17.48
N LEU A 53 11.77 1.99 -16.60
CA LEU A 53 12.04 0.73 -15.90
C LEU A 53 10.87 0.37 -14.98
N THR A 54 10.32 1.35 -14.26
CA THR A 54 9.17 1.15 -13.39
C THR A 54 7.96 0.69 -14.20
N GLU A 55 7.66 1.32 -15.33
CA GLU A 55 6.60 0.89 -16.25
C GLU A 55 6.80 -0.55 -16.71
N ALA A 56 8.03 -0.92 -17.12
CA ALA A 56 8.34 -2.27 -17.59
C ALA A 56 8.13 -3.32 -16.48
N MET A 57 8.59 -3.04 -15.26
CA MET A 57 8.41 -3.91 -14.10
C MET A 57 6.95 -4.06 -13.70
N THR A 58 6.21 -2.95 -13.60
CA THR A 58 4.77 -2.98 -13.28
C THR A 58 3.98 -3.72 -14.35
N ARG A 59 4.31 -3.53 -15.63
CA ARG A 59 3.68 -4.27 -16.75
C ARG A 59 3.95 -5.77 -16.62
N ALA A 60 5.20 -6.17 -16.37
CA ALA A 60 5.53 -7.58 -16.18
C ALA A 60 4.79 -8.19 -14.99
N PHE A 61 4.66 -7.47 -13.88
CA PHE A 61 3.89 -7.90 -12.73
C PHE A 61 2.40 -8.09 -13.05
N MET A 62 1.77 -7.14 -13.74
CA MET A 62 0.34 -7.21 -14.10
C MET A 62 0.00 -8.32 -15.11
N PHE A 63 0.95 -8.67 -15.99
CA PHE A 63 0.77 -9.70 -17.01
C PHE A 63 1.45 -11.04 -16.65
N ALA A 64 1.95 -11.17 -15.42
CA ALA A 64 2.51 -12.43 -14.95
C ALA A 64 1.44 -13.52 -14.97
N ASP A 65 1.76 -14.64 -15.61
CA ASP A 65 0.92 -15.83 -15.60
C ASP A 65 1.29 -16.74 -14.42
N ALA A 66 0.63 -17.89 -14.33
CA ALA A 66 0.86 -18.86 -13.26
C ALA A 66 2.31 -19.37 -13.19
N SER A 67 3.11 -19.25 -14.27
CA SER A 67 4.52 -19.67 -14.26
C SER A 67 5.39 -18.79 -13.37
N ALA A 68 5.02 -17.52 -13.19
CA ALA A 68 5.71 -16.55 -12.34
C ALA A 68 4.97 -16.27 -11.01
N ALA A 69 4.08 -17.18 -10.59
CA ALA A 69 3.25 -17.00 -9.40
C ALA A 69 4.09 -16.84 -8.12
N ALA A 70 5.24 -17.53 -8.03
CA ALA A 70 6.13 -17.43 -6.88
C ALA A 70 6.76 -16.04 -6.75
N GLU A 71 7.19 -15.44 -7.86
CA GLU A 71 7.75 -14.08 -7.89
C GLU A 71 6.69 -13.03 -7.56
N VAL A 72 5.46 -13.20 -8.06
CA VAL A 72 4.33 -12.33 -7.74
C VAL A 72 3.98 -12.39 -6.25
N ASP A 73 3.88 -13.60 -5.69
CA ASP A 73 3.64 -13.82 -4.26
C ASP A 73 4.76 -13.21 -3.40
N GLN A 74 6.02 -13.33 -3.83
CA GLN A 74 7.14 -12.69 -3.13
C GLN A 74 7.02 -11.16 -3.12
N VAL A 75 6.64 -10.53 -4.23
CA VAL A 75 6.42 -9.08 -4.29
C VAL A 75 5.29 -8.66 -3.35
N GLY A 76 4.17 -9.39 -3.35
CA GLY A 76 3.04 -9.13 -2.44
C GLY A 76 3.45 -9.22 -0.97
N LYS A 77 4.15 -10.30 -0.58
CA LYS A 77 4.66 -10.47 0.79
C LYS A 77 5.64 -9.39 1.22
N LEU A 78 6.48 -8.89 0.30
CA LEU A 78 7.39 -7.78 0.60
C LEU A 78 6.64 -6.48 0.86
N MET A 79 5.57 -6.20 0.09
CA MET A 79 4.71 -5.04 0.30
C MET A 79 3.96 -5.13 1.62
N ASP A 80 3.32 -6.26 1.92
CA ASP A 80 2.59 -6.48 3.17
C ASP A 80 3.52 -6.28 4.39
N ARG A 81 4.74 -6.84 4.35
CA ARG A 81 5.74 -6.64 5.42
C ARG A 81 6.20 -5.19 5.54
N LEU A 82 6.40 -4.50 4.42
CA LEU A 82 6.85 -3.12 4.40
C LEU A 82 5.82 -2.21 5.07
N PHE A 83 4.53 -2.39 4.76
CA PHE A 83 3.44 -1.64 5.37
C PHE A 83 3.19 -2.03 6.83
N ALA A 84 3.20 -3.32 7.15
CA ALA A 84 3.06 -3.78 8.53
C ALA A 84 4.16 -3.23 9.44
N ARG A 85 5.40 -3.16 8.97
CA ARG A 85 6.54 -2.58 9.70
C ARG A 85 6.39 -1.07 9.94
N ALA A 86 5.66 -0.35 9.08
CA ALA A 86 5.33 1.04 9.36
C ALA A 86 4.39 1.17 10.56
N MET A 87 3.52 0.18 10.79
CA MET A 87 2.59 0.17 11.92
C MET A 87 3.25 -0.28 13.21
N ASN A 88 4.01 -1.37 13.16
CA ASN A 88 4.56 -2.03 14.35
C ASN A 88 6.02 -2.47 14.16
N GLU A 89 6.84 -2.34 15.20
CA GLU A 89 8.24 -2.83 15.20
C GLU A 89 8.33 -4.33 15.50
N GLY A 90 7.34 -4.87 16.21
CA GLY A 90 7.23 -6.26 16.62
C GLY A 90 6.36 -7.08 15.66
N GLU A 91 5.68 -8.09 16.22
CA GLU A 91 4.71 -8.87 15.44
C GLU A 91 3.45 -8.01 15.20
N PRO A 92 3.05 -7.77 13.94
CA PRO A 92 1.83 -7.04 13.64
C PRO A 92 0.60 -7.79 14.16
N THR A 93 -0.38 -7.04 14.67
CA THR A 93 -1.70 -7.58 15.01
C THR A 93 -2.49 -7.99 13.76
N GLU A 94 -3.55 -8.78 13.93
CA GLU A 94 -4.45 -9.15 12.81
C GLU A 94 -5.07 -7.92 12.13
N GLU A 95 -5.41 -6.88 12.90
CA GLU A 95 -5.93 -5.62 12.38
C GLU A 95 -4.87 -4.88 11.55
N GLU A 96 -3.63 -4.79 12.03
CA GLU A 96 -2.52 -4.18 11.29
C GLU A 96 -2.24 -4.94 9.98
N LEU A 97 -2.28 -6.28 9.99
CA LEU A 97 -2.16 -7.08 8.77
C LEU A 97 -3.31 -6.81 7.79
N ALA A 98 -4.54 -6.68 8.29
CA ALA A 98 -5.70 -6.35 7.46
C ALA A 98 -5.57 -4.95 6.84
N ILE A 99 -5.13 -3.95 7.62
CA ILE A 99 -4.87 -2.59 7.13
C ILE A 99 -3.77 -2.61 6.05
N ALA A 100 -2.65 -3.30 6.30
CA ALA A 100 -1.56 -3.44 5.34
C ALA A 100 -2.07 -4.04 4.01
N ARG A 101 -2.93 -5.07 4.09
CA ARG A 101 -3.53 -5.71 2.93
C ARG A 101 -4.41 -4.75 2.13
N VAL A 102 -5.26 -3.98 2.79
CA VAL A 102 -6.11 -2.97 2.12
C VAL A 102 -5.24 -1.93 1.40
N ILE A 103 -4.17 -1.45 2.04
CA ILE A 103 -3.23 -0.50 1.42
C ILE A 103 -2.56 -1.13 0.20
N SER A 104 -2.10 -2.40 0.29
CA SER A 104 -1.55 -3.16 -0.84
C SER A 104 -2.52 -3.28 -2.01
N ASP A 105 -3.80 -3.58 -1.75
CA ASP A 105 -4.83 -3.72 -2.79
C ASP A 105 -5.14 -2.37 -3.47
N VAL A 106 -5.21 -1.29 -2.69
CA VAL A 106 -5.38 0.08 -3.24
C VAL A 106 -4.18 0.48 -4.08
N TRP A 107 -2.96 0.16 -3.64
CA TRP A 107 -1.75 0.41 -4.42
C TRP A 107 -1.80 -0.33 -5.77
N LEU A 108 -2.15 -1.61 -5.75
CA LEU A 108 -2.28 -2.42 -6.96
C LEU A 108 -3.31 -1.84 -7.94
N SER A 109 -4.49 -1.45 -7.44
CA SER A 109 -5.53 -0.80 -8.24
C SER A 109 -5.04 0.50 -8.90
N ASN A 110 -4.26 1.30 -8.16
CA ASN A 110 -3.72 2.55 -8.66
C ASN A 110 -2.60 2.36 -9.70
N LEU A 111 -1.80 1.28 -9.62
CA LEU A 111 -0.83 0.93 -10.66
C LEU A 111 -1.51 0.66 -12.00
N VAL A 112 -2.67 -0.01 -12.00
CA VAL A 112 -3.44 -0.24 -13.23
C VAL A 112 -3.87 1.09 -13.86
N ALA A 113 -4.34 2.04 -13.05
CA ALA A 113 -4.71 3.36 -13.51
C ALA A 113 -3.51 4.14 -14.07
N TRP A 114 -2.35 4.04 -13.43
CA TRP A 114 -1.11 4.67 -13.89
C TRP A 114 -0.60 4.08 -15.22
N LEU A 115 -0.53 2.75 -15.34
CA LEU A 115 -0.10 2.06 -16.56
C LEU A 115 -1.00 2.37 -17.77
N THR A 116 -2.29 2.55 -17.52
CA THR A 116 -3.27 2.91 -18.57
C THR A 116 -3.33 4.42 -18.83
N ARG A 117 -2.40 5.19 -18.25
CA ARG A 117 -2.30 6.66 -18.35
C ARG A 117 -3.55 7.41 -17.91
N ARG A 118 -4.38 6.79 -17.06
CA ARG A 118 -5.57 7.40 -16.46
C ARG A 118 -5.27 8.16 -15.16
N SER A 119 -4.10 7.92 -14.57
CA SER A 119 -3.59 8.61 -13.39
C SER A 119 -2.12 8.94 -13.57
N SER A 120 -1.67 10.07 -13.03
CA SER A 120 -0.24 10.36 -12.87
C SER A 120 0.34 9.64 -11.65
N ALA A 121 1.67 9.55 -11.54
CA ALA A 121 2.32 9.03 -10.33
C ALA A 121 1.96 9.87 -9.07
N THR A 122 1.75 11.17 -9.24
CA THR A 122 1.29 12.06 -8.17
C THR A 122 -0.13 11.74 -7.73
N ASP A 123 -1.03 11.38 -8.65
CA ASP A 123 -2.40 10.99 -8.30
C ASP A 123 -2.42 9.64 -7.55
N VAL A 124 -1.54 8.71 -7.93
CA VAL A 124 -1.34 7.45 -7.20
C VAL A 124 -0.89 7.72 -5.77
N ALA A 125 0.13 8.56 -5.58
CA ALA A 125 0.63 8.92 -4.25
C ALA A 125 -0.48 9.56 -3.39
N ARG A 126 -1.19 10.57 -3.92
CA ARG A 126 -2.27 11.26 -3.20
C ARG A 126 -3.39 10.32 -2.74
N ARG A 127 -3.79 9.36 -3.59
CA ARG A 127 -4.84 8.39 -3.23
C ARG A 127 -4.38 7.43 -2.13
N LEU A 128 -3.10 7.05 -2.13
CA LEU A 128 -2.54 6.21 -1.08
C LEU A 128 -2.41 6.96 0.24
N GLU A 129 -1.95 8.22 0.21
CA GLU A 129 -1.94 9.11 1.37
C GLU A 129 -3.34 9.24 1.98
N LEU A 130 -4.36 9.54 1.16
CA LEU A 130 -5.75 9.60 1.62
C LEU A 130 -6.25 8.28 2.22
N THR A 131 -5.90 7.15 1.60
CA THR A 131 -6.29 5.83 2.12
C THR A 131 -5.67 5.57 3.49
N VAL A 132 -4.40 5.94 3.65
CA VAL A 132 -3.68 5.83 4.91
C VAL A 132 -4.29 6.74 5.98
N ASP A 133 -4.63 7.99 5.63
CA ASP A 133 -5.30 8.91 6.56
C ASP A 133 -6.67 8.38 7.00
N LEU A 134 -7.44 7.74 6.11
CA LEU A 134 -8.75 7.16 6.44
C LEU A 134 -8.65 5.91 7.32
N LEU A 135 -7.57 5.12 7.19
CA LEU A 135 -7.40 3.87 7.92
C LEU A 135 -6.65 4.04 9.25
N LEU A 136 -5.70 4.98 9.30
CA LEU A 136 -4.81 5.19 10.45
C LEU A 136 -4.98 6.56 11.12
N GLY A 137 -5.69 7.50 10.51
CA GLY A 137 -5.97 8.80 11.10
C GLY A 137 -7.10 8.74 12.13
N ASP A 138 -6.94 9.51 13.21
CA ASP A 138 -8.02 9.80 14.18
C ASP A 138 -9.05 10.74 13.52
N SER A 139 -9.79 10.25 12.52
CA SER A 139 -11.07 10.87 12.20
C SER A 139 -12.06 10.34 13.23
N PRO A 140 -12.71 11.21 14.03
CA PRO A 140 -13.88 10.80 14.79
C PRO A 140 -14.82 10.19 13.77
N ARG A 141 -15.01 8.87 13.81
CA ARG A 141 -16.15 8.28 13.15
C ARG A 141 -17.33 8.89 13.88
N GLU A 142 -17.94 9.91 13.29
CA GLU A 142 -19.30 10.27 13.64
C GLU A 142 -20.10 9.00 13.37
N VAL A 143 -20.19 8.18 14.42
CA VAL A 143 -21.15 7.11 14.51
C VAL A 143 -22.46 7.85 14.31
N TYR A 144 -23.09 7.62 13.15
CA TYR A 144 -24.43 8.11 12.88
C TYR A 144 -25.29 7.78 14.10
N SER A 145 -25.44 8.77 14.96
CA SER A 145 -26.29 8.67 16.13
C SER A 145 -27.68 8.75 15.53
N THR A 146 -28.33 7.59 15.43
CA THR A 146 -29.74 7.49 15.06
C THR A 146 -30.47 8.58 15.85
N PRO A 147 -31.17 9.53 15.22
CA PRO A 147 -31.85 10.58 15.95
C PRO A 147 -32.77 9.92 16.96
N GLY A 148 -32.48 10.18 18.24
CA GLY A 148 -33.30 9.71 19.34
C GLY A 148 -34.72 10.17 19.08
N SER A 149 -35.64 9.21 19.02
CA SER A 149 -37.07 9.45 19.06
C SER A 149 -37.43 10.01 20.43
N ALA A 150 -37.26 11.32 20.59
CA ALA A 150 -38.03 12.18 21.48
C ALA A 150 -38.99 12.95 20.54
N GLU A 151 -40.29 13.13 20.79
CA GLU A 151 -41.11 13.25 21.99
C GLU A 151 -42.51 12.68 21.65
N SER A 152 -43.43 12.34 22.55
CA SER A 152 -44.06 13.18 23.61
C SER A 152 -44.96 12.25 24.44
N HIS A 153 -44.88 12.23 25.78
CA HIS A 153 -45.53 13.12 26.74
C HIS A 153 -47.07 13.15 26.70
N GLY A 154 -47.66 12.90 27.88
CA GLY A 154 -49.10 12.95 28.18
C GLY A 154 -49.46 11.77 29.09
N ASP A 155 -49.01 11.74 30.34
CA ASP A 155 -49.53 12.48 31.51
C ASP A 155 -50.92 11.98 31.97
N SER A 156 -50.98 11.63 33.27
CA SER A 156 -52.11 11.17 34.11
C SER A 156 -52.61 9.73 33.99
#